data_AF-A0A933I7Q8-F1
#
_entry.id   AF-A0A933I7Q8-F1
#
_cell.length_a   1.000
_cell.length_b   1.000
_cell.length_c   1.000
_cell.angle_alpha   90.00
_cell.angle_beta   90.00
_cell.angle_gamma   90.00
#
_symmetry.space_group_name_H-M   'P 1'
#
loop_
_entity.id
_entity.type
_entity.pdbx_description
1 polymer ?
#
loop_
_entity_poly.entity_id
_entity_poly.type
_entity_poly.pdbx_seq_one_letter_code
_entity_poly.pdbx_strand_id
1 'polypeptide(L)'
;MRKFRGVILIAGSLFLMLSHAVFAGTVNLPRTGQAKCYTLDGAEIACAGTGQDGEIQAGKAWPNPRFTVSGDCITVSGNTIMWQEALDYAAQLNSGAGLCGYTDWVLPNVNELESIVNVSEPDPAAWLNGQGFYNVQPDIYWTSTTDADLSFFAR
;
A
#
# COMPACT_ATOMS: atom_id res chain seq x y z
N MET A 1 -14.09 -18.61 -49.88
CA MET A 1 -15.41 -17.95 -49.90
C MET A 1 -16.51 -18.99 -49.73
N ARG A 2 -17.11 -19.10 -48.54
CA ARG A 2 -18.24 -20.01 -48.28
C ARG A 2 -19.30 -19.28 -47.44
N LYS A 3 -20.55 -19.51 -47.85
CA LYS A 3 -21.78 -18.74 -47.59
C LYS A 3 -22.16 -18.64 -46.10
N PHE A 4 -22.45 -17.42 -45.64
CA PHE A 4 -23.21 -17.19 -44.40
C PHE A 4 -24.67 -17.56 -44.62
N ARG A 5 -25.24 -18.39 -43.74
CA ARG A 5 -26.68 -18.59 -43.59
C ARG A 5 -27.06 -18.05 -42.22
N GLY A 6 -27.77 -16.93 -42.20
CA GLY A 6 -28.33 -16.35 -40.99
C GLY A 6 -29.53 -17.14 -40.51
N VAL A 7 -29.62 -17.32 -39.20
CA VAL A 7 -30.85 -17.70 -38.50
C VAL A 7 -31.02 -16.67 -37.39
N ILE A 8 -32.09 -15.87 -37.50
CA ILE A 8 -32.53 -14.96 -36.44
C ILE A 8 -33.34 -15.82 -35.48
N LEU A 9 -32.80 -16.09 -34.30
CA LEU A 9 -33.55 -16.59 -33.16
C LEU A 9 -33.82 -15.42 -32.22
N ILE A 10 -35.07 -14.96 -32.20
CA ILE A 10 -35.57 -14.05 -31.17
C ILE A 10 -35.84 -14.92 -29.93
N ALA A 11 -34.83 -15.10 -29.09
CA ALA A 11 -35.00 -15.63 -27.74
C ALA A 11 -35.06 -14.44 -26.79
N GLY A 12 -36.16 -14.29 -26.05
CA GLY A 12 -36.35 -13.19 -25.12
C GLY A 12 -35.19 -13.09 -24.12
N SER A 13 -34.53 -11.94 -24.10
CA SER A 13 -33.53 -11.61 -23.09
C SER A 13 -34.21 -11.52 -21.73
N LEU A 14 -34.24 -12.64 -21.00
CA LEU A 14 -34.27 -12.61 -19.55
C LEU A 14 -32.94 -12.00 -19.12
N PHE A 15 -32.95 -10.71 -18.80
CA PHE A 15 -31.82 -10.02 -18.19
C PHE A 15 -31.63 -10.63 -16.80
N LEU A 16 -30.88 -11.73 -16.72
CA LEU A 16 -30.34 -12.24 -15.46
C LEU A 16 -29.44 -11.13 -14.94
N MET A 17 -29.98 -10.33 -14.02
CA MET A 17 -29.20 -9.51 -13.12
C MET A 17 -28.32 -10.48 -12.32
N LEU A 18 -27.15 -10.81 -12.86
CA LEU A 18 -26.06 -11.35 -12.08
C LEU A 18 -25.69 -10.26 -11.10
N SER A 19 -26.33 -10.31 -9.94
CA SER A 19 -25.90 -9.61 -8.74
C SER A 19 -24.48 -10.08 -8.48
N HIS A 20 -23.51 -9.31 -8.98
CA HIS A 20 -22.15 -9.43 -8.50
C HIS A 20 -22.26 -9.03 -7.03
N ALA A 21 -22.21 -10.03 -6.14
CA ALA A 21 -21.88 -9.76 -4.76
C ALA A 21 -20.50 -9.11 -4.81
N VAL A 22 -20.48 -7.79 -4.69
CA VAL A 22 -19.25 -7.06 -4.43
C VAL A 22 -18.86 -7.46 -3.01
N PHE A 23 -18.04 -8.50 -2.90
CA PHE A 23 -17.35 -8.77 -1.66
C PHE A 23 -16.37 -7.62 -1.48
N ALA A 24 -16.75 -6.64 -0.66
CA ALA A 24 -15.77 -5.80 0.00
C ALA A 24 -14.95 -6.73 0.88
N GLY A 25 -13.80 -7.18 0.36
CA GLY A 25 -12.82 -7.88 1.17
C GLY A 25 -12.51 -7.00 2.36
N THR A 26 -12.68 -7.51 3.58
CA THR A 26 -12.23 -6.79 4.77
C THR A 26 -10.72 -6.68 4.69
N VAL A 27 -10.23 -5.51 4.29
CA VAL A 27 -8.79 -5.20 4.34
C VAL A 27 -8.43 -5.18 5.82
N ASN A 28 -7.74 -6.23 6.28
CA ASN A 28 -7.21 -6.29 7.63
C ASN A 28 -5.94 -5.44 7.69
N LEU A 29 -6.13 -4.13 7.84
CA LEU A 29 -5.01 -3.22 8.05
C LEU A 29 -4.36 -3.52 9.40
N PRO A 30 -3.02 -3.54 9.47
CA PRO A 30 -2.33 -3.62 10.74
C PRO A 30 -2.63 -2.37 11.59
N ARG A 31 -2.65 -2.51 12.92
CA ARG A 31 -2.73 -1.35 13.82
C ARG A 31 -1.54 -0.39 13.60
N THR A 32 -1.67 0.89 13.94
CA THR A 32 -0.63 1.90 13.62
C THR A 32 0.68 1.74 14.41
N GLY A 33 0.64 0.96 15.50
CA GLY A 33 1.70 0.85 16.49
C GLY A 33 1.49 1.75 17.71
N GLN A 34 0.58 2.73 17.63
CA GLN A 34 0.24 3.61 18.74
C GLN A 34 -0.38 2.86 19.91
N ALA A 35 0.32 2.86 21.04
CA ALA A 35 -0.12 2.25 22.30
C ALA A 35 -0.32 3.28 23.42
N LYS A 36 0.15 4.52 23.21
CA LYS A 36 0.09 5.62 24.18
C LYS A 36 -0.83 6.72 23.70
N CYS A 37 -1.42 7.43 24.65
CA CYS A 37 -2.31 8.56 24.41
C CYS A 37 -1.68 9.83 24.98
N TYR A 38 -1.94 10.97 24.35
CA TYR A 38 -1.28 12.23 24.67
C TYR A 38 -2.28 13.38 24.84
N THR A 39 -1.92 14.39 25.63
CA THR A 39 -2.61 15.68 25.64
C THR A 39 -2.33 16.47 24.36
N LEU A 40 -3.07 17.56 24.15
CA LEU A 40 -2.80 18.50 23.05
C LEU A 40 -1.37 19.08 23.10
N ASP A 41 -0.79 19.18 24.31
CA ASP A 41 0.58 19.64 24.54
C ASP A 41 1.62 18.52 24.40
N GLY A 42 1.22 17.30 24.02
CA GLY A 42 2.09 16.15 23.81
C GLY A 42 2.48 15.38 25.07
N ALA A 43 1.90 15.67 26.23
CA ALA A 43 2.18 14.94 27.46
C ALA A 43 1.43 13.59 27.48
N GLU A 44 2.09 12.50 27.87
CA GLU A 44 1.46 11.17 27.96
C GLU A 44 0.35 11.13 29.02
N ILE A 45 -0.77 10.50 28.70
CA ILE A 45 -1.95 10.34 29.57
C ILE A 45 -2.50 8.91 29.53
N ALA A 46 -3.36 8.58 30.49
CA ALA A 46 -4.14 7.34 30.45
C ALA A 46 -5.07 7.33 29.24
N CYS A 47 -5.10 6.22 28.51
CA CYS A 47 -5.87 6.10 27.27
C CYS A 47 -7.38 5.97 27.47
N ALA A 48 -7.85 5.52 28.64
CA ALA A 48 -9.27 5.23 28.85
C ALA A 48 -10.16 6.47 28.64
N GLY A 49 -11.14 6.35 27.74
CA GLY A 49 -12.11 7.39 27.41
C GLY A 49 -11.56 8.53 26.54
N THR A 50 -10.37 8.40 25.97
CA THR A 50 -9.76 9.44 25.12
C THR A 50 -10.21 9.37 23.66
N GLY A 51 -10.62 8.18 23.19
CA GLY A 51 -10.90 7.91 21.78
C GLY A 51 -9.67 7.99 20.87
N GLN A 52 -8.46 8.05 21.44
CA GLN A 52 -7.22 8.08 20.68
C GLN A 52 -6.84 6.68 20.20
N ASP A 53 -5.97 6.59 19.20
CA ASP A 53 -5.57 5.30 18.64
C ASP A 53 -4.85 4.39 19.65
N GLY A 54 -4.17 4.97 20.65
CA GLY A 54 -3.62 4.20 21.78
C GLY A 54 -4.67 3.45 22.61
N GLU A 55 -5.91 3.96 22.67
CA GLU A 55 -7.05 3.30 23.31
C GLU A 55 -7.72 2.29 22.36
N ILE A 56 -7.99 2.72 21.12
CA ILE A 56 -8.78 1.96 20.15
C ILE A 56 -7.99 0.77 19.59
N GLN A 57 -6.70 0.98 19.30
CA GLN A 57 -5.82 0.02 18.65
C GLN A 57 -6.47 -0.66 17.44
N ALA A 58 -7.10 0.15 16.58
CA ALA A 58 -7.85 -0.36 15.43
C ALA A 58 -6.92 -1.14 14.48
N GLY A 59 -7.42 -2.25 13.94
CA GLY A 59 -6.68 -3.09 13.02
C GLY A 59 -6.07 -4.34 13.67
N LYS A 60 -5.33 -5.11 12.88
CA LYS A 60 -4.73 -6.36 13.31
C LYS A 60 -3.42 -6.10 14.05
N ALA A 61 -3.21 -6.76 15.20
CA ALA A 61 -1.93 -6.71 15.89
C ALA A 61 -0.78 -7.17 14.97
N TRP A 62 0.38 -6.53 15.09
CA TRP A 62 1.55 -6.88 14.28
C TRP A 62 2.09 -8.27 14.64
N PRO A 63 2.53 -9.06 13.65
CA PRO A 63 3.32 -10.26 13.93
C PRO A 63 4.69 -9.87 14.52
N ASN A 64 5.30 -10.79 15.27
CA ASN A 64 6.66 -10.64 15.80
C ASN A 64 7.52 -11.83 15.32
N PRO A 65 8.56 -11.61 14.49
CA PRO A 65 8.97 -10.31 13.91
C PRO A 65 7.94 -9.80 12.87
N ARG A 66 7.84 -8.47 12.71
CA ARG A 66 6.94 -7.84 11.72
C ARG A 66 7.43 -8.04 10.30
N PHE A 67 8.75 -7.95 10.12
CA PHE A 67 9.44 -8.11 8.85
C PHE A 67 10.53 -9.17 9.03
N THR A 68 10.64 -10.08 8.07
CA THR A 68 11.73 -11.05 7.97
C THR A 68 12.46 -10.81 6.67
N VAL A 69 13.73 -10.42 6.75
CA VAL A 69 14.56 -10.19 5.55
C VAL A 69 15.10 -11.52 5.04
N SER A 70 14.99 -11.76 3.73
CA SER A 70 15.59 -12.91 3.04
C SER A 70 16.14 -12.43 1.69
N GLY A 71 17.40 -12.03 1.66
CA GLY A 71 18.11 -11.51 0.47
C GLY A 71 18.47 -10.02 0.57
N ASP A 72 19.40 -9.56 -0.26
CA ASP A 72 20.13 -8.28 -0.09
C ASP A 72 19.78 -7.18 -1.11
N CYS A 73 18.65 -7.30 -1.81
CA CYS A 73 18.41 -6.43 -2.95
C CYS A 73 17.59 -5.19 -2.60
N ILE A 74 18.25 -4.08 -2.28
CA ILE A 74 17.83 -2.71 -2.64
C ILE A 74 19.05 -1.78 -2.52
N THR A 75 19.37 -1.06 -3.59
CA THR A 75 20.22 0.14 -3.56
C THR A 75 19.65 1.13 -4.57
N VAL A 76 18.76 2.02 -4.13
CA VAL A 76 18.24 3.11 -4.97
C VAL A 76 19.22 4.27 -4.88
N SER A 77 20.05 4.45 -5.91
CA SER A 77 20.94 5.61 -6.03
C SER A 77 20.25 6.72 -6.84
N GLY A 78 19.87 7.79 -6.13
CA GLY A 78 19.74 9.18 -6.59
C GLY A 78 19.09 9.45 -7.95
N ASN A 79 17.84 9.93 -7.93
CA ASN A 79 17.33 11.10 -8.65
C ASN A 79 15.87 11.33 -8.23
N THR A 80 15.42 12.58 -8.10
CA THR A 80 14.00 12.90 -7.99
C THR A 80 13.34 12.58 -9.33
N ILE A 81 12.61 11.48 -9.39
CA ILE A 81 11.84 11.07 -10.58
C ILE A 81 10.40 11.57 -10.49
N MET A 82 9.75 11.83 -11.62
CA MET A 82 8.33 12.16 -11.71
C MET A 82 7.48 10.91 -11.41
N TRP A 83 6.21 11.10 -11.01
CA TRP A 83 5.30 9.98 -10.68
C TRP A 83 5.18 8.93 -11.80
N GLN A 84 5.04 9.38 -13.05
CA GLN A 84 4.97 8.47 -14.19
C GLN A 84 6.27 7.66 -14.34
N GLU A 85 7.42 8.26 -14.07
CA GLU A 85 8.71 7.57 -14.10
C GLU A 85 8.82 6.53 -12.98
N ALA A 86 8.19 6.77 -11.82
CA ALA A 86 8.13 5.78 -10.73
C ALA A 86 7.27 4.55 -11.12
N LEU A 87 6.15 4.77 -11.81
CA LEU A 87 5.34 3.68 -12.37
C LEU A 87 6.10 2.91 -13.46
N ASP A 88 6.75 3.62 -14.37
CA ASP A 88 7.54 3.03 -15.45
C ASP A 88 8.73 2.24 -14.90
N TYR A 89 9.34 2.73 -13.81
CA TYR A 89 10.41 2.02 -13.10
C TYR A 89 9.91 0.69 -12.52
N ALA A 90 8.75 0.67 -11.85
CA ALA A 90 8.16 -0.58 -11.36
C ALA A 90 7.88 -1.56 -12.52
N ALA A 91 7.38 -1.07 -13.66
CA ALA A 91 7.20 -1.90 -14.86
C ALA A 91 8.54 -2.43 -15.43
N GLN A 92 9.60 -1.63 -15.37
CA GLN A 92 10.95 -2.04 -15.76
C GLN A 92 11.50 -3.14 -14.84
N LEU A 93 11.29 -3.05 -13.53
CA LEU A 93 11.69 -4.09 -12.58
C LEU A 93 11.03 -5.45 -12.86
N ASN A 94 9.86 -5.43 -13.52
CA ASN A 94 9.13 -6.64 -13.91
C ASN A 94 9.51 -7.19 -15.28
N SER A 95 10.44 -6.53 -15.98
CA SER A 95 10.91 -6.96 -17.29
C SER A 95 12.06 -7.96 -17.18
N GLY A 96 12.21 -8.83 -18.19
CA GLY A 96 13.33 -9.76 -18.27
C GLY A 96 13.36 -10.79 -17.12
N ALA A 97 14.50 -10.93 -16.46
CA ALA A 97 14.67 -11.83 -15.31
C ALA A 97 14.11 -11.26 -14.00
N GLY A 98 13.54 -10.05 -14.04
CA GLY A 98 13.06 -9.34 -12.87
C GLY A 98 14.19 -8.79 -12.00
N LEU A 99 13.80 -8.16 -10.89
CA LEU A 99 14.73 -7.79 -9.83
C LEU A 99 14.74 -8.89 -8.76
N CYS A 100 15.91 -9.50 -8.59
CA CYS A 100 16.17 -10.55 -7.60
C CYS A 100 15.27 -11.78 -7.71
N GLY A 101 14.93 -12.12 -8.96
CA GLY A 101 14.09 -13.28 -9.29
C GLY A 101 12.59 -13.00 -9.20
N TYR A 102 12.19 -11.76 -8.91
CA TYR A 102 10.81 -11.33 -8.79
C TYR A 102 10.43 -10.38 -9.93
N THR A 103 9.23 -10.58 -10.49
CA THR A 103 8.67 -9.81 -11.61
C THR A 103 7.27 -9.27 -11.29
N ASP A 104 6.94 -9.18 -10.02
CA ASP A 104 5.65 -8.75 -9.47
C ASP A 104 5.81 -7.48 -8.60
N TRP A 105 6.82 -6.67 -8.88
CA TRP A 105 7.05 -5.39 -8.23
C TRP A 105 5.92 -4.42 -8.55
N VAL A 106 5.35 -3.82 -7.52
CA VAL A 106 4.32 -2.80 -7.63
C VAL A 106 4.76 -1.54 -6.91
N LEU A 107 4.36 -0.39 -7.45
CA LEU A 107 4.41 0.85 -6.67
C LEU A 107 3.27 0.81 -5.64
N PRO A 108 3.56 0.82 -4.33
CA PRO A 108 2.53 0.67 -3.31
C PRO A 108 1.51 1.80 -3.41
N ASN A 109 0.25 1.52 -3.12
CA ASN A 109 -0.74 2.57 -2.92
C ASN A 109 -0.55 3.25 -1.55
N VAL A 110 -1.22 4.38 -1.32
CA VAL A 110 -1.03 5.17 -0.07
C VAL A 110 -1.32 4.34 1.20
N ASN A 111 -2.33 3.49 1.18
CA ASN A 111 -2.67 2.66 2.34
C ASN A 111 -1.62 1.57 2.57
N GLU A 112 -1.07 0.99 1.51
CA GLU A 112 0.01 0.00 1.61
C GLU A 112 1.28 0.63 2.18
N LEU A 113 1.64 1.83 1.72
CA LEU A 113 2.79 2.57 2.24
C LEU A 113 2.59 2.97 3.71
N GLU A 114 1.41 3.49 4.08
CA GLU A 114 1.11 3.81 5.47
C GLU A 114 1.11 2.56 6.36
N SER A 115 0.70 1.41 5.81
CA SER A 115 0.65 0.15 6.56
C SER A 115 2.01 -0.41 6.97
N ILE A 116 3.13 0.10 6.42
CA ILE A 116 4.49 -0.29 6.83
C ILE A 116 5.12 0.67 7.85
N VAL A 117 4.58 1.88 8.01
CA VAL A 117 5.07 2.89 8.95
C VAL A 117 4.70 2.50 10.40
N ASN A 118 5.51 2.95 11.37
CA ASN A 118 5.19 2.90 12.79
C ASN A 118 5.06 4.33 13.31
N VAL A 119 3.83 4.80 13.54
CA VAL A 119 3.57 6.21 13.91
C VAL A 119 3.94 6.53 15.35
N SER A 120 4.28 5.52 16.17
CA SER A 120 4.78 5.74 17.53
C SER A 120 6.25 6.06 17.59
N GLU A 121 6.97 5.84 16.50
CA GLU A 121 8.40 6.08 16.45
C GLU A 121 8.65 7.53 16.06
N PRO A 122 9.50 8.24 16.81
CA PRO A 122 9.81 9.64 16.49
C PRO A 122 10.53 9.77 15.15
N ASP A 123 11.22 8.72 14.71
CA ASP A 123 11.84 8.61 13.39
C ASP A 123 11.47 7.27 12.75
N PRO A 124 10.38 7.23 11.96
CA PRO A 124 9.96 6.01 11.28
C PRO A 124 10.98 5.47 10.28
N ALA A 125 11.81 6.34 9.66
CA ALA A 125 12.82 5.92 8.71
C ALA A 125 13.97 5.20 9.42
N ALA A 126 14.48 5.75 10.52
CA ALA A 126 15.48 5.08 11.36
C ALA A 126 14.94 3.76 11.92
N TRP A 127 13.67 3.74 12.36
CA TRP A 127 13.03 2.52 12.82
C TRP A 127 12.95 1.44 11.72
N LEU A 128 12.51 1.79 10.51
CA LEU A 128 12.43 0.87 9.37
C LEU A 128 13.81 0.32 8.99
N ASN A 129 14.85 1.16 8.96
CA ASN A 129 16.23 0.69 8.72
C ASN A 129 16.65 -0.33 9.80
N GLY A 130 16.25 -0.13 11.06
CA GLY A 130 16.44 -1.09 12.14
C GLY A 130 15.65 -2.40 12.00
N GLN A 131 14.58 -2.41 11.20
CA GLN A 131 13.81 -3.62 10.86
C GLN A 131 14.37 -4.40 9.66
N GLY A 132 15.50 -3.95 9.10
CA GLY A 132 16.15 -4.61 7.96
C GLY A 132 15.79 -4.04 6.59
N PHE A 133 15.04 -2.94 6.53
CA PHE A 133 15.00 -2.12 5.31
C PHE A 133 16.36 -1.44 5.12
N TYR A 134 16.69 -1.09 3.88
CA TYR A 134 17.96 -0.44 3.56
C TYR A 134 17.73 0.93 2.93
N ASN A 135 18.47 1.93 3.43
CA ASN A 135 18.49 3.30 2.91
C ASN A 135 17.11 3.99 2.91
N VAL A 136 16.27 3.71 3.91
CA VAL A 136 15.03 4.48 4.11
C VAL A 136 15.40 5.86 4.66
N GLN A 137 14.99 6.91 3.95
CA GLN A 137 15.19 8.31 4.31
C GLN A 137 13.89 8.95 4.84
N PRO A 138 13.98 9.99 5.69
CA PRO A 138 12.82 10.78 6.13
C PRO A 138 12.39 11.76 5.02
N ASP A 139 11.95 11.21 3.90
CA ASP A 139 11.54 11.96 2.69
C ASP A 139 10.18 11.48 2.21
N ILE A 140 9.68 12.12 1.17
CA ILE A 140 8.42 11.80 0.51
C ILE A 140 8.63 10.62 -0.46
N TYR A 141 7.71 9.66 -0.46
CA TYR A 141 7.75 8.48 -1.32
C TYR A 141 6.59 8.47 -2.31
N TRP A 142 6.84 8.00 -3.54
CA TRP A 142 5.79 7.86 -4.54
C TRP A 142 4.82 6.73 -4.18
N THR A 143 3.53 6.95 -4.42
CA THR A 143 2.49 5.92 -4.31
C THR A 143 1.74 5.77 -5.63
N SER A 144 1.13 4.61 -5.89
CA SER A 144 0.29 4.40 -7.08
C SER A 144 -1.12 5.01 -6.98
N THR A 145 -1.47 5.62 -5.84
CA THR A 145 -2.77 6.26 -5.65
C THR A 145 -2.81 7.59 -6.40
N THR A 146 -3.72 7.72 -7.36
CA THR A 146 -4.01 9.00 -8.02
C THR A 146 -4.82 9.89 -7.09
N ASP A 147 -4.35 11.11 -6.82
CA ASP A 147 -5.13 12.15 -6.15
C ASP A 147 -5.72 13.08 -7.24
N ALA A 148 -6.99 13.43 -7.09
CA ALA A 148 -7.82 14.03 -8.14
C ALA A 148 -7.53 15.52 -8.38
N ASP A 149 -6.81 16.20 -7.48
CA ASP A 149 -6.77 17.67 -7.47
C ASP A 149 -5.42 18.36 -7.79
N LEU A 150 -4.32 17.65 -8.02
CA LEU A 150 -3.04 18.24 -8.43
C LEU A 150 -2.27 17.27 -9.34
N SER A 151 -1.69 17.81 -10.42
CA SER A 151 -0.80 17.09 -11.33
C SER A 151 0.60 16.80 -10.73
N PHE A 152 0.73 16.86 -9.40
CA PHE A 152 1.95 16.61 -8.65
C PHE A 152 1.58 15.94 -7.33
N PHE A 153 1.55 14.61 -7.27
CA PHE A 153 1.32 13.95 -5.98
C PHE A 153 2.23 12.76 -5.75
N ALA A 154 3.21 13.03 -4.90
CA ALA A 154 3.50 12.15 -3.78
C ALA A 154 2.74 12.69 -2.55
N ARG A 155 2.43 11.82 -1.60
CA ARG A 155 2.19 12.22 -0.20
C ARG A 155 3.32 11.64 0.63
#